data_AF-A0A927C4N3-F1
#
_entry.id   AF-A0A927C4N3-F1
#
_cell.length_a   1.000
_cell.length_b   1.000
_cell.length_c   1.000
_cell.angle_alpha   90.00
_cell.angle_beta   90.00
_cell.angle_gamma   90.00
#
_symmetry.space_group_name_H-M   'P 1'
#
loop_
_entity.id
_entity.type
_entity.pdbx_description
1 polymer ?
#
loop_
_entity_poly.entity_id
_entity_poly.type
_entity_poly.pdbx_seq_one_letter_code
_entity_poly.pdbx_strand_id
1 'polypeptide(L)'
;MNLADMLCYADIQQLSNIASTYECECNGHSKNDLIQSILSRVSRRDVFERQVSTLSTEDIRFLNSLVFEKRELFSLEELMARAQQSNYDSPGDGRNPREMIAQFKHRGWLFNGYSQSTKYLFQLPVDLKRRFTDTMALSFGQNLNYADEPSVYRDEHKLIVDDIAHFLHYTFHEEVVLTGDGSIYKRNLHQLLDRMAVKEEPVTKGGWRFGYGRKFRDLPSRFSLIYDYCYYQDLLLEQPGRLELTDKAKLSVMEGRREDLSEVYRFWLKLYKGPIPNLQSLVYWIGKLADDWVSASSLGSVLCKLIRPFYYDSPEAIYDQRILQMLMHLGVIRIGEDEQEGKTIAVTRLGQSLISGTYVSDEETIPIEFDNMTLH
;
A
#
# COMPACT_ATOMS: atom_id res chain seq x y z
N MET A 1 -21.87 -1.15 10.45
CA MET A 1 -22.70 -2.10 11.25
C MET A 1 -21.89 -3.34 11.61
N ASN A 2 -22.20 -3.99 12.73
CA ASN A 2 -21.52 -5.21 13.18
C ASN A 2 -22.21 -6.46 12.62
N LEU A 3 -21.57 -7.63 12.77
CA LEU A 3 -22.09 -8.91 12.27
C LEU A 3 -23.50 -9.20 12.83
N ALA A 4 -23.72 -8.97 14.13
CA ALA A 4 -25.01 -9.21 14.76
C ALA A 4 -26.14 -8.39 14.11
N ASP A 5 -25.88 -7.13 13.78
CA ASP A 5 -26.85 -6.28 13.10
C ASP A 5 -27.15 -6.84 11.70
N MET A 6 -26.12 -7.24 10.95
CA MET A 6 -26.28 -7.77 9.59
C MET A 6 -27.07 -9.07 9.54
N LEU A 7 -26.85 -9.96 10.51
CA LEU A 7 -27.60 -11.21 10.62
C LEU A 7 -29.11 -10.97 10.86
N CYS A 8 -29.48 -9.87 11.54
CA CYS A 8 -30.87 -9.50 11.74
C CYS A 8 -31.57 -9.12 10.42
N TYR A 9 -30.85 -8.53 9.47
CA TYR A 9 -31.39 -8.14 8.16
C TYR A 9 -31.27 -9.23 7.09
N ALA A 10 -30.41 -10.22 7.29
CA ALA A 10 -30.27 -11.35 6.36
C ALA A 10 -31.57 -12.19 6.25
N ASP A 11 -31.83 -12.71 5.06
CA ASP A 11 -32.92 -13.64 4.84
C ASP A 11 -32.59 -15.05 5.39
N ILE A 12 -33.63 -15.89 5.52
CA ILE A 12 -33.47 -17.23 6.11
C ILE A 12 -32.56 -18.14 5.27
N GLN A 13 -32.50 -17.93 3.95
CA GLN A 13 -31.66 -18.73 3.07
C GLN A 13 -30.18 -18.40 3.28
N GLN A 14 -29.85 -17.11 3.36
CA GLN A 14 -28.50 -16.65 3.67
C GLN A 14 -28.08 -17.14 5.05
N LEU A 15 -28.94 -17.02 6.06
CA LEU A 15 -28.66 -17.52 7.41
C LEU A 15 -28.45 -19.04 7.43
N SER A 16 -29.25 -19.81 6.70
CA SER A 16 -29.08 -21.26 6.58
C SER A 16 -27.75 -21.64 5.93
N ASN A 17 -27.34 -20.94 4.87
CA ASN A 17 -26.05 -21.16 4.21
C ASN A 17 -24.87 -20.86 5.16
N ILE A 18 -24.98 -19.79 5.95
CA ILE A 18 -23.98 -19.43 6.96
C ILE A 18 -23.92 -20.50 8.04
N ALA A 19 -25.06 -20.87 8.63
CA ALA A 19 -25.13 -21.92 9.65
C ALA A 19 -24.54 -23.25 9.16
N SER A 20 -24.83 -23.64 7.92
CA SER A 20 -24.25 -24.84 7.29
C SER A 20 -22.73 -24.73 7.13
N THR A 21 -22.20 -23.55 6.77
CA THR A 21 -20.75 -23.35 6.59
C THR A 21 -19.96 -23.52 7.91
N TYR A 22 -20.59 -23.17 9.04
CA TYR A 22 -19.98 -23.31 10.37
C TYR A 22 -20.42 -24.57 11.12
N GLU A 23 -21.18 -25.46 10.46
CA GLU A 23 -21.73 -26.70 11.03
C GLU A 23 -22.50 -26.43 12.34
N CYS A 24 -23.39 -25.44 12.32
CA CYS A 24 -24.17 -25.05 13.49
C CYS A 24 -25.31 -26.04 13.77
N GLU A 25 -25.40 -26.52 15.00
CA GLU A 25 -26.56 -27.28 15.49
C GLU A 25 -27.71 -26.31 15.78
N CYS A 26 -28.72 -26.26 14.91
CA CYS A 26 -29.87 -25.35 15.04
C CYS A 26 -31.09 -25.82 14.24
N ASN A 27 -32.26 -25.27 14.59
CA ASN A 27 -33.47 -25.45 13.80
C ASN A 27 -33.46 -24.48 12.60
N GLY A 28 -33.30 -25.00 11.38
CA GLY A 28 -33.22 -24.22 10.15
C GLY A 28 -34.48 -23.41 9.79
N HIS A 29 -35.58 -23.57 10.52
CA HIS A 29 -36.82 -22.82 10.30
C HIS A 29 -36.98 -21.61 11.25
N SER A 30 -36.16 -21.49 12.30
CA SER A 30 -36.20 -20.37 13.24
C SER A 30 -35.08 -19.39 12.94
N LYS A 31 -35.45 -18.19 12.47
CA LYS A 31 -34.48 -17.12 12.19
C LYS A 31 -33.69 -16.75 13.45
N ASN A 32 -34.34 -16.67 14.61
CA ASN A 32 -33.66 -16.35 15.87
C ASN A 32 -32.67 -17.44 16.27
N ASP A 33 -33.05 -18.71 16.15
CA ASP A 33 -32.14 -19.82 16.51
C ASP A 33 -30.93 -19.86 15.58
N LEU A 34 -31.12 -19.63 14.28
CA LEU A 34 -30.04 -19.51 13.30
C LEU A 34 -29.06 -18.38 13.68
N ILE A 35 -29.58 -17.18 13.98
CA ILE A 35 -28.74 -16.04 14.35
C ILE A 35 -27.93 -16.34 15.62
N GLN A 36 -28.56 -16.89 16.66
CA GLN A 36 -27.89 -17.20 17.92
C GLN A 36 -26.81 -18.28 17.75
N SER A 37 -27.10 -19.35 17.01
CA SER A 37 -26.11 -20.41 16.76
C SER A 37 -24.93 -19.90 15.92
N ILE A 38 -25.18 -19.08 14.89
CA ILE A 38 -24.12 -18.45 14.09
C ILE A 38 -23.24 -17.55 14.97
N LEU A 39 -23.84 -16.65 15.75
CA LEU A 39 -23.07 -15.73 16.61
C LEU A 39 -22.24 -16.49 17.65
N SER A 40 -22.82 -17.51 18.29
CA SER A 40 -22.12 -18.37 19.24
C SER A 40 -20.93 -19.09 18.60
N ARG A 41 -21.09 -19.60 17.37
CA ARG A 41 -20.03 -20.35 16.68
C ARG A 41 -18.94 -19.45 16.09
N VAL A 42 -19.32 -18.36 15.42
CA VAL A 42 -18.40 -17.43 14.75
C VAL A 42 -17.63 -16.56 15.74
N SER A 43 -18.19 -16.27 16.91
CA SER A 43 -17.49 -15.52 17.97
C SER A 43 -16.31 -16.29 18.57
N ARG A 44 -16.30 -17.62 18.44
CA ARG A 44 -15.18 -18.46 18.90
C ARG A 44 -13.92 -18.18 18.10
N ARG A 45 -12.82 -17.92 18.81
CA ARG A 45 -11.52 -17.57 18.22
C ARG A 45 -10.95 -18.71 17.37
N ASP A 46 -10.95 -19.93 17.88
CA ASP A 46 -10.43 -21.13 17.20
C ASP A 46 -11.16 -21.41 15.88
N VAL A 47 -12.48 -21.24 15.85
CA VAL A 47 -13.29 -21.44 14.65
C VAL A 47 -12.96 -20.38 13.60
N PHE A 48 -12.86 -19.11 14.00
CA PHE A 48 -12.57 -18.02 13.08
C PHE A 48 -11.13 -18.11 12.52
N GLU A 49 -10.14 -18.37 13.37
CA GLU A 49 -8.74 -18.57 12.95
C GLU A 49 -8.62 -19.72 11.96
N ARG A 50 -9.29 -20.86 12.22
CA ARG A 50 -9.34 -21.98 11.28
C ARG A 50 -9.92 -21.54 9.93
N GLN A 51 -11.03 -20.82 9.92
CA GLN A 51 -11.67 -20.37 8.67
C GLN A 51 -10.78 -19.43 7.85
N VAL A 52 -10.02 -18.54 8.50
CA VAL A 52 -9.06 -17.66 7.83
C VAL A 52 -7.84 -18.44 7.35
N SER A 53 -7.32 -19.40 8.12
CA SER A 53 -6.14 -20.20 7.75
C SER A 53 -6.36 -21.12 6.54
N THR A 54 -7.62 -21.45 6.24
CA THR A 54 -8.00 -22.27 5.07
C THR A 54 -8.18 -21.46 3.79
N LEU A 55 -8.01 -20.13 3.83
CA LEU A 55 -8.13 -19.29 2.64
C LEU A 55 -6.97 -19.54 1.68
N SER A 56 -7.28 -19.56 0.39
CA SER A 56 -6.25 -19.54 -0.64
C SER A 56 -5.58 -18.16 -0.70
N THR A 57 -4.44 -18.07 -1.38
CA THR A 57 -3.73 -16.79 -1.56
C THR A 57 -4.61 -15.74 -2.24
N GLU A 58 -5.42 -16.13 -3.23
CA GLU A 58 -6.36 -15.24 -3.92
C GLU A 58 -7.45 -14.73 -2.96
N ASP A 59 -8.00 -15.61 -2.12
CA ASP A 59 -8.99 -15.22 -1.12
C ASP A 59 -8.39 -14.25 -0.07
N ILE A 60 -7.12 -14.46 0.34
CA ILE A 60 -6.40 -13.54 1.23
C ILE A 60 -6.20 -12.18 0.56
N ARG A 61 -5.79 -12.14 -0.72
CA ARG A 61 -5.63 -10.89 -1.49
C ARG A 61 -6.96 -10.15 -1.63
N PHE A 62 -8.04 -10.86 -1.94
CA PHE A 62 -9.37 -10.27 -2.03
C PHE A 62 -9.82 -9.71 -0.68
N LEU A 63 -9.72 -10.50 0.39
CA LEU A 63 -10.04 -10.06 1.75
C LEU A 63 -9.21 -8.83 2.16
N ASN A 64 -7.91 -8.85 1.88
CA ASN A 64 -7.00 -7.73 2.13
C ASN A 64 -7.47 -6.46 1.42
N SER A 65 -7.97 -6.56 0.18
CA SER A 65 -8.53 -5.40 -0.54
C SER A 65 -9.77 -4.80 0.15
N LEU A 66 -10.58 -5.61 0.84
CA LEU A 66 -11.84 -5.16 1.47
C LEU A 66 -11.64 -4.60 2.87
N VAL A 67 -10.70 -5.17 3.63
CA VAL A 67 -10.47 -4.83 5.04
C VAL A 67 -9.89 -3.43 5.20
N PHE A 68 -9.07 -2.97 4.25
CA PHE A 68 -8.43 -1.65 4.28
C PHE A 68 -9.23 -0.53 3.61
N GLU A 69 -10.38 -0.84 3.02
CA GLU A 69 -11.28 0.17 2.47
C GLU A 69 -12.07 0.84 3.60
N LYS A 70 -12.07 2.18 3.62
CA LYS A 70 -12.86 3.00 4.55
C LYS A 70 -14.33 3.02 4.16
N ARG A 71 -14.64 2.92 2.86
CA ARG A 71 -16.02 2.78 2.38
C ARG A 71 -16.62 1.49 2.93
N GLU A 72 -17.85 1.59 3.40
CA GLU A 72 -18.59 0.45 3.95
C GLU A 72 -19.37 -0.31 2.88
N LEU A 73 -19.70 0.36 1.77
CA LEU A 73 -20.58 -0.14 0.73
C LEU A 73 -19.79 -0.33 -0.58
N PHE A 74 -19.99 -1.48 -1.20
CA PHE A 74 -19.36 -1.87 -2.47
C PHE A 74 -20.44 -2.19 -3.50
N SER A 75 -20.23 -1.83 -4.75
CA SER A 75 -21.06 -2.35 -5.85
C SER A 75 -20.62 -3.77 -6.23
N LEU A 76 -21.47 -4.50 -6.97
CA LEU A 76 -21.06 -5.81 -7.51
C LEU A 76 -19.87 -5.67 -8.48
N GLU A 77 -19.87 -4.62 -9.30
CA GLU A 77 -18.80 -4.37 -10.28
C GLU A 77 -17.47 -4.12 -9.58
N GLU A 78 -17.48 -3.36 -8.49
CA GLU A 78 -16.29 -3.10 -7.68
C GLU A 78 -15.76 -4.40 -7.06
N LEU A 79 -16.63 -5.23 -6.48
CA LEU A 79 -16.22 -6.52 -5.92
C LEU A 79 -15.69 -7.45 -7.01
N MET A 80 -16.30 -7.47 -8.20
CA MET A 80 -15.82 -8.25 -9.32
C MET A 80 -14.44 -7.78 -9.78
N ALA A 81 -14.21 -6.47 -9.86
CA ALA A 81 -12.91 -5.90 -10.21
C ALA A 81 -11.84 -6.27 -9.16
N ARG A 82 -12.14 -6.14 -7.86
CA ARG A 82 -11.24 -6.54 -6.76
C ARG A 82 -10.93 -8.04 -6.79
N ALA A 83 -11.94 -8.88 -7.01
CA ALA A 83 -11.77 -10.33 -7.13
C ALA A 83 -10.92 -10.71 -8.35
N GLN A 84 -11.12 -10.05 -9.50
CA GLN A 84 -10.24 -10.23 -10.68
C GLN A 84 -8.80 -9.81 -10.38
N GLN A 85 -8.61 -8.66 -9.71
CA GLN A 85 -7.29 -8.17 -9.34
C GLN A 85 -6.58 -9.07 -8.32
N SER A 86 -7.30 -9.86 -7.53
CA SER A 86 -6.71 -10.83 -6.59
C SER A 86 -6.14 -12.08 -7.28
N ASN A 87 -6.52 -12.31 -8.53
CA ASN A 87 -6.22 -13.53 -9.28
C ASN A 87 -5.32 -13.22 -10.49
N TYR A 88 -4.01 -13.03 -10.23
CA TYR A 88 -3.02 -12.70 -11.27
C TYR A 88 -1.99 -13.79 -11.54
N ASP A 89 -1.97 -14.89 -10.77
CA ASP A 89 -0.98 -15.96 -10.93
C ASP A 89 -1.35 -16.95 -12.06
N SER A 90 -2.61 -16.98 -12.50
CA SER A 90 -3.09 -17.92 -13.54
C SER A 90 -4.16 -17.29 -14.44
N PRO A 91 -3.77 -16.49 -15.45
CA PRO A 91 -4.68 -15.89 -16.41
C PRO A 91 -5.22 -16.96 -17.38
N GLY A 92 -6.22 -17.73 -16.95
CA GLY A 92 -6.90 -18.73 -17.79
C GLY A 92 -7.64 -19.82 -17.01
N ASP A 93 -7.14 -20.16 -15.83
CA ASP A 93 -7.76 -21.12 -14.89
C ASP A 93 -8.36 -20.39 -13.67
N GLY A 94 -8.57 -19.09 -13.83
CA GLY A 94 -8.90 -18.19 -12.75
C GLY A 94 -10.30 -18.48 -12.21
N ARG A 95 -10.37 -18.77 -10.90
CA ARG A 95 -11.61 -18.87 -10.15
C ARG A 95 -12.57 -17.73 -10.51
N ASN A 96 -13.82 -18.07 -10.80
CA ASN A 96 -14.82 -17.10 -11.22
C ASN A 96 -15.02 -16.02 -10.12
N PRO A 97 -14.86 -14.72 -10.43
CA PRO A 97 -15.05 -13.63 -9.46
C PRO A 97 -16.39 -13.71 -8.71
N ARG A 98 -17.46 -14.15 -9.39
CA ARG A 98 -18.78 -14.29 -8.77
C ARG A 98 -18.83 -15.43 -7.75
N GLU A 99 -18.07 -16.51 -7.97
CA GLU A 99 -17.98 -17.63 -7.03
C GLU A 99 -17.20 -17.25 -5.77
N MET A 100 -16.13 -16.45 -5.91
CA MET A 100 -15.40 -15.90 -4.76
C MET A 100 -16.33 -15.02 -3.90
N ILE A 101 -17.08 -14.11 -4.53
CA ILE A 101 -18.06 -13.26 -3.84
C ILE A 101 -19.14 -14.12 -3.16
N ALA A 102 -19.68 -15.13 -3.86
CA ALA A 102 -20.68 -16.03 -3.30
C ALA A 102 -20.15 -16.82 -2.10
N GLN A 103 -18.89 -17.28 -2.14
CA GLN A 103 -18.25 -17.96 -1.00
C GLN A 103 -18.15 -17.03 0.21
N PHE A 104 -17.73 -15.77 0.03
CA PHE A 104 -17.66 -14.79 1.11
C PHE A 104 -19.04 -14.48 1.72
N LYS A 105 -20.11 -14.50 0.90
CA LYS A 105 -21.48 -14.43 1.38
C LYS A 105 -21.89 -15.66 2.17
N HIS A 106 -21.56 -16.87 1.70
CA HIS A 106 -21.86 -18.12 2.38
C HIS A 106 -21.15 -18.22 3.73
N ARG A 107 -19.92 -17.69 3.84
CA ARG A 107 -19.19 -17.58 5.12
C ARG A 107 -19.78 -16.52 6.06
N GLY A 108 -20.75 -15.73 5.63
CA GLY A 108 -21.32 -14.65 6.43
C GLY A 108 -20.32 -13.52 6.65
N TRP A 109 -19.43 -13.29 5.69
CA TRP A 109 -18.45 -12.20 5.74
C TRP A 109 -18.89 -11.01 4.89
N LEU A 110 -19.72 -11.26 3.86
CA LEU A 110 -20.27 -10.23 3.00
C LEU A 110 -21.80 -10.29 3.01
N PHE A 111 -22.44 -9.14 3.16
CA PHE A 111 -23.90 -9.01 3.22
C PHE A 111 -24.39 -8.01 2.17
N ASN A 112 -25.62 -8.17 1.72
CA ASN A 112 -26.29 -7.12 0.95
C ASN A 112 -26.73 -6.00 1.91
N GLY A 113 -26.84 -4.76 1.42
CA GLY A 113 -27.40 -3.66 2.20
C GLY A 113 -28.89 -3.90 2.53
N TYR A 114 -29.35 -3.27 3.61
CA TYR A 114 -30.68 -3.54 4.20
C TYR A 114 -31.79 -2.58 3.71
N SER A 115 -31.43 -1.38 3.23
CA SER A 115 -32.40 -0.39 2.76
C SER A 115 -32.78 -0.60 1.28
N GLN A 116 -33.91 -0.04 0.84
CA GLN A 116 -34.32 -0.08 -0.57
C GLN A 116 -33.27 0.54 -1.51
N SER A 117 -32.57 1.58 -1.05
CA SER A 117 -31.49 2.24 -1.78
C SER A 117 -30.17 1.47 -1.78
N THR A 118 -29.95 0.56 -0.83
CA THR A 118 -28.67 -0.16 -0.66
C THR A 118 -28.77 -1.66 -0.92
N LYS A 119 -29.94 -2.20 -1.28
CA LYS A 119 -30.16 -3.65 -1.44
C LYS A 119 -29.28 -4.35 -2.48
N TYR A 120 -28.72 -3.58 -3.42
CA TYR A 120 -27.79 -4.05 -4.45
C TYR A 120 -26.32 -3.78 -4.12
N LEU A 121 -26.05 -3.12 -2.99
CA LEU A 121 -24.71 -2.87 -2.49
C LEU A 121 -24.34 -3.95 -1.47
N PHE A 122 -23.04 -4.16 -1.31
CA PHE A 122 -22.47 -5.15 -0.41
C PHE A 122 -21.71 -4.48 0.72
N GLN A 123 -21.66 -5.13 1.88
CA GLN A 123 -20.97 -4.63 3.06
C GLN A 123 -20.28 -5.77 3.82
N LEU A 124 -19.06 -5.47 4.28
CA LEU A 124 -18.29 -6.28 5.22
C LEU A 124 -18.53 -5.73 6.64
N PRO A 125 -18.98 -6.54 7.62
CA PRO A 125 -19.18 -6.08 8.99
C PRO A 125 -17.91 -5.49 9.60
N VAL A 126 -18.07 -4.40 10.35
CA VAL A 126 -16.93 -3.61 10.88
C VAL A 126 -16.14 -4.38 11.94
N ASP A 127 -16.83 -5.09 12.82
CA ASP A 127 -16.23 -6.00 13.79
C ASP A 127 -15.46 -7.15 13.12
N LEU A 128 -15.97 -7.66 11.99
CA LEU A 128 -15.23 -8.66 11.20
C LEU A 128 -13.98 -8.09 10.55
N LYS A 129 -14.00 -6.86 10.00
CA LYS A 129 -12.79 -6.21 9.46
C LYS A 129 -11.64 -6.28 10.46
N ARG A 130 -11.90 -5.84 11.70
CA ARG A 130 -10.91 -5.87 12.79
C ARG A 130 -10.43 -7.29 13.08
N ARG A 131 -11.35 -8.25 13.23
CA ARG A 131 -10.99 -9.65 13.51
C ARG A 131 -10.16 -10.27 12.40
N PHE A 132 -10.46 -9.98 11.13
CA PHE A 132 -9.64 -10.41 10.00
C PHE A 132 -8.24 -9.83 10.08
N THR A 133 -8.12 -8.53 10.35
CA THR A 133 -6.82 -7.88 10.49
C THR A 133 -5.99 -8.52 11.59
N ASP A 134 -6.57 -8.73 12.77
CA ASP A 134 -5.89 -9.33 13.93
C ASP A 134 -5.47 -10.78 13.64
N THR A 135 -6.35 -11.56 12.99
CA THR A 135 -6.08 -12.97 12.65
C THR A 135 -5.01 -13.11 11.57
N MET A 136 -5.06 -12.27 10.52
CA MET A 136 -4.04 -12.25 9.47
C MET A 136 -2.69 -11.77 10.01
N ALA A 137 -2.66 -10.78 10.91
CA ALA A 137 -1.43 -10.35 11.58
C ALA A 137 -0.75 -11.51 12.31
N LEU A 138 -1.51 -12.30 13.08
CA LEU A 138 -1.01 -13.48 13.77
C LEU A 138 -0.46 -14.51 12.78
N SER A 139 -1.21 -14.82 11.72
CA SER A 139 -0.79 -15.79 10.70
C SER A 139 0.46 -15.34 9.94
N PHE A 140 0.56 -14.06 9.59
CA PHE A 140 1.73 -13.49 8.92
C PHE A 140 2.94 -13.48 9.86
N GLY A 141 2.72 -13.20 11.15
CA GLY A 141 3.77 -13.18 12.17
C GLY A 141 4.38 -14.54 12.52
N GLN A 142 3.68 -15.66 12.26
CA GLN A 142 4.13 -17.01 12.65
C GLN A 142 5.44 -17.45 12.00
N ASN A 143 5.77 -16.92 10.81
CA ASN A 143 6.96 -17.30 10.05
C ASN A 143 7.98 -16.15 9.95
N LEU A 144 7.89 -15.16 10.84
CA LEU A 144 8.83 -14.05 10.86
C LEU A 144 10.02 -14.37 11.76
N ASN A 145 11.20 -14.02 11.28
CA ASN A 145 12.44 -14.08 12.04
C ASN A 145 12.69 -12.70 12.64
N TYR A 146 12.47 -12.56 13.93
CA TYR A 146 12.83 -11.36 14.68
C TYR A 146 14.31 -11.42 15.05
N ALA A 147 14.96 -10.26 15.01
CA ALA A 147 16.36 -10.08 15.35
C ALA A 147 16.48 -9.06 16.49
N ASP A 148 17.64 -9.04 17.13
CA ASP A 148 17.99 -7.95 18.04
C ASP A 148 18.27 -6.65 17.25
N GLU A 149 18.38 -5.53 17.96
CA GLU A 149 18.79 -4.27 17.33
C GLU A 149 20.21 -4.40 16.74
N PRO A 150 20.37 -4.17 15.42
CA PRO A 150 21.66 -4.29 14.77
C PRO A 150 22.61 -3.19 15.23
N SER A 151 23.90 -3.51 15.26
CA SER A 151 24.96 -2.57 15.70
C SER A 151 25.05 -1.30 14.85
N VAL A 152 24.70 -1.40 13.57
CA VAL A 152 24.68 -0.30 12.61
C VAL A 152 23.38 -0.39 11.82
N TYR A 153 22.66 0.73 11.75
CA TYR A 153 21.50 0.87 10.89
C TYR A 153 21.41 2.28 10.33
N ARG A 154 20.66 2.38 9.23
CA ARG A 154 20.32 3.63 8.55
C ARG A 154 18.93 4.07 8.96
N ASP A 155 18.85 5.31 9.45
CA ASP A 155 17.60 6.01 9.77
C ASP A 155 17.65 7.43 9.19
N GLU A 156 16.81 7.69 8.20
CA GLU A 156 16.78 8.98 7.50
C GLU A 156 15.81 9.98 8.11
N HIS A 157 15.07 9.63 9.16
CA HIS A 157 14.17 10.54 9.89
C HIS A 157 13.33 11.45 8.96
N LYS A 158 13.55 12.77 9.00
CA LYS A 158 12.83 13.76 8.17
C LYS A 158 13.70 14.35 7.06
N LEU A 159 14.84 13.74 6.75
CA LEU A 159 15.82 14.30 5.80
C LEU A 159 15.22 14.57 4.41
N ILE A 160 14.14 13.88 4.01
CA ILE A 160 13.51 14.13 2.71
C ILE A 160 12.89 15.53 2.63
N VAL A 161 12.38 16.05 3.76
CA VAL A 161 11.82 17.41 3.84
C VAL A 161 12.95 18.45 3.74
N ASP A 162 14.08 18.17 4.36
CA ASP A 162 15.27 19.02 4.25
C ASP A 162 15.81 19.02 2.83
N ASP A 163 15.87 17.86 2.16
CA ASP A 163 16.30 17.73 0.78
C ASP A 163 15.37 18.45 -0.21
N ILE A 164 14.04 18.43 0.02
CA ILE A 164 13.10 19.27 -0.74
C ILE A 164 13.44 20.75 -0.57
N ALA A 165 13.68 21.21 0.65
CA ALA A 165 14.04 22.60 0.90
C ALA A 165 15.38 22.98 0.26
N HIS A 166 16.39 22.10 0.32
CA HIS A 166 17.67 22.31 -0.35
C HIS A 166 17.51 22.39 -1.86
N PHE A 167 16.65 21.56 -2.46
CA PHE A 167 16.37 21.60 -3.88
C PHE A 167 15.75 22.94 -4.29
N LEU A 168 14.68 23.36 -3.61
CA LEU A 168 14.02 24.63 -3.91
C LEU A 168 14.98 25.81 -3.71
N HIS A 169 15.74 25.82 -2.62
CA HIS A 169 16.72 26.87 -2.36
C HIS A 169 17.83 26.91 -3.43
N TYR A 170 18.30 25.75 -3.92
CA TYR A 170 19.26 25.71 -5.04
C TYR A 170 18.65 26.33 -6.30
N THR A 171 17.45 25.90 -6.70
CA THR A 171 16.75 26.40 -7.89
C THR A 171 16.38 27.88 -7.79
N PHE A 172 16.22 28.42 -6.58
CA PHE A 172 15.99 29.85 -6.37
C PHE A 172 17.23 30.71 -6.68
N HIS A 173 18.43 30.21 -6.38
CA HIS A 173 19.68 30.97 -6.49
C HIS A 173 20.49 30.66 -7.74
N GLU A 174 20.37 29.45 -8.27
CA GLU A 174 21.18 28.96 -9.38
C GLU A 174 20.27 28.72 -10.59
N GLU A 175 20.77 29.04 -11.79
CA GLU A 175 20.06 28.71 -13.02
C GLU A 175 20.18 27.20 -13.31
N VAL A 176 19.06 26.49 -13.18
CA VAL A 176 18.98 25.05 -13.44
C VAL A 176 18.62 24.81 -14.90
N VAL A 177 19.63 24.47 -15.70
CA VAL A 177 19.46 24.22 -17.13
C VAL A 177 18.82 22.85 -17.36
N LEU A 178 17.80 22.84 -18.22
CA LEU A 178 17.18 21.62 -18.74
C LEU A 178 17.69 21.32 -20.15
N THR A 179 17.89 20.05 -20.47
CA THR A 179 18.21 19.58 -21.82
C THR A 179 16.96 19.58 -22.71
N GLY A 180 17.12 19.37 -24.03
CA GLY A 180 16.00 19.41 -24.98
C GLY A 180 14.93 18.33 -24.75
N ASP A 181 15.27 17.24 -24.07
CA ASP A 181 14.39 16.18 -23.57
C ASP A 181 13.83 16.47 -22.16
N GLY A 182 14.14 17.63 -21.59
CA GLY A 182 13.62 18.09 -20.30
C GLY A 182 14.32 17.50 -19.08
N SER A 183 15.45 16.81 -19.24
CA SER A 183 16.26 16.30 -18.12
C SER A 183 17.18 17.39 -17.56
N ILE A 184 17.56 17.28 -16.28
CA ILE A 184 18.47 18.27 -15.67
C ILE A 184 19.87 18.10 -16.28
N TYR A 185 20.48 19.21 -16.70
CA TYR A 185 21.83 19.19 -17.24
C TYR A 185 22.81 18.56 -16.25
N LYS A 186 23.71 17.69 -16.73
CA LYS A 186 24.55 16.81 -15.91
C LYS A 186 25.27 17.56 -14.78
N ARG A 187 25.83 18.75 -15.05
CA ARG A 187 26.55 19.55 -14.05
C ARG A 187 25.62 20.03 -12.93
N ASN A 188 24.43 20.55 -13.26
CA ASN A 188 23.45 20.97 -12.27
C ASN A 188 22.98 19.77 -11.44
N LEU A 189 22.75 18.62 -12.07
CA LEU A 189 22.35 17.40 -11.36
C LEU A 189 23.39 16.96 -10.32
N HIS A 190 24.69 16.94 -10.66
CA HIS A 190 25.73 16.58 -9.69
C HIS A 190 25.75 17.57 -8.52
N GLN A 191 25.70 18.88 -8.80
CA GLN A 191 25.68 19.91 -7.76
C GLN A 191 24.45 19.81 -6.85
N LEU A 192 23.30 19.45 -7.39
CA LEU A 192 22.08 19.20 -6.62
C LEU A 192 22.25 18.00 -5.69
N LEU A 193 22.67 16.84 -6.22
CA LEU A 193 22.87 15.62 -5.45
C LEU A 193 23.95 15.80 -4.36
N ASP A 194 25.00 16.56 -4.66
CA ASP A 194 26.06 16.92 -3.71
C ASP A 194 25.57 17.80 -2.54
N ARG A 195 24.42 18.46 -2.66
CA ARG A 195 23.81 19.24 -1.57
C ARG A 195 22.79 18.46 -0.74
N MET A 196 22.32 17.32 -1.23
CA MET A 196 21.36 16.49 -0.49
C MET A 196 22.01 15.90 0.77
N ALA A 197 21.24 15.81 1.84
CA ALA A 197 21.61 15.10 3.07
C ALA A 197 21.82 13.61 2.80
N VAL A 198 20.97 13.03 1.94
CA VAL A 198 21.12 11.65 1.48
C VAL A 198 21.76 11.63 0.10
N LYS A 199 22.95 11.04 0.01
CA LYS A 199 23.70 10.93 -1.24
C LYS A 199 23.11 9.83 -2.13
N GLU A 200 22.85 10.18 -3.38
CA GLU A 200 22.51 9.24 -4.45
C GLU A 200 23.44 9.50 -5.65
N GLU A 201 23.80 8.42 -6.34
CA GLU A 201 24.57 8.52 -7.57
C GLU A 201 23.67 8.87 -8.76
N PRO A 202 24.15 9.69 -9.72
CA PRO A 202 23.43 9.92 -10.98
C PRO A 202 23.17 8.62 -11.74
N VAL A 203 22.03 8.56 -12.44
CA VAL A 203 21.71 7.40 -13.29
C VAL A 203 22.71 7.31 -14.44
N THR A 204 23.28 6.12 -14.64
CA THR A 204 24.23 5.86 -15.73
C THR A 204 23.51 5.78 -17.08
N LYS A 205 24.05 6.44 -18.10
CA LYS A 205 23.49 6.37 -19.46
C LYS A 205 23.68 4.96 -20.04
N GLY A 206 22.61 4.39 -20.59
CA GLY A 206 22.62 3.09 -21.26
C GLY A 206 22.31 1.88 -20.37
N GLY A 207 22.13 2.07 -19.06
CA GLY A 207 21.59 1.03 -18.19
C GLY A 207 20.07 0.94 -18.35
N TRP A 208 19.56 -0.28 -18.51
CA TRP A 208 18.11 -0.51 -18.41
C TRP A 208 17.65 -0.18 -16.99
N ARG A 209 16.65 0.71 -16.86
CA ARG A 209 16.10 1.16 -15.58
C ARG A 209 14.58 1.23 -15.68
N PHE A 210 13.92 0.74 -14.63
CA PHE A 210 12.49 0.86 -14.42
C PHE A 210 12.23 1.47 -13.04
N GLY A 211 11.12 2.17 -12.89
CA GLY A 211 10.76 2.92 -11.69
C GLY A 211 9.43 3.64 -11.87
N TYR A 212 8.99 4.32 -10.82
CA TYR A 212 7.70 5.02 -10.80
C TYR A 212 7.91 6.52 -10.68
N GLY A 213 7.07 7.30 -11.34
CA GLY A 213 7.23 8.75 -11.43
C GLY A 213 7.52 9.24 -12.85
N ARG A 214 7.64 10.56 -13.02
CA ARG A 214 7.89 11.17 -14.34
C ARG A 214 9.36 11.13 -14.71
N LYS A 215 10.25 11.28 -13.72
CA LYS A 215 11.70 11.43 -13.93
C LYS A 215 12.54 10.23 -13.49
N PHE A 216 11.93 9.06 -13.28
CA PHE A 216 12.66 7.88 -12.79
C PHE A 216 13.79 7.41 -13.72
N ARG A 217 13.69 7.70 -15.03
CA ARG A 217 14.71 7.35 -16.04
C ARG A 217 15.96 8.22 -15.91
N ASP A 218 15.79 9.48 -15.51
CA ASP A 218 16.84 10.50 -15.51
C ASP A 218 17.42 10.75 -14.11
N LEU A 219 16.62 10.52 -13.07
CA LEU A 219 16.94 10.85 -11.69
C LEU A 219 17.00 9.59 -10.81
N PRO A 220 17.87 9.58 -9.78
CA PRO A 220 17.89 8.50 -8.80
C PRO A 220 16.59 8.48 -7.98
N SER A 221 16.33 7.39 -7.25
CA SER A 221 14.99 7.03 -6.78
C SER A 221 14.39 8.06 -5.82
N ARG A 222 15.17 8.49 -4.81
CA ARG A 222 14.71 9.49 -3.84
C ARG A 222 14.59 10.85 -4.51
N PHE A 223 15.59 11.29 -5.27
CA PHE A 223 15.53 12.59 -5.93
C PHE A 223 14.43 12.68 -6.98
N SER A 224 14.10 11.59 -7.67
CA SER A 224 12.95 11.52 -8.58
C SER A 224 11.63 11.76 -7.83
N LEU A 225 11.45 11.16 -6.64
CA LEU A 225 10.27 11.41 -5.80
C LEU A 225 10.18 12.87 -5.37
N ILE A 226 11.31 13.46 -4.93
CA ILE A 226 11.40 14.88 -4.54
C ILE A 226 11.03 15.78 -5.71
N TYR A 227 11.58 15.51 -6.89
CA TYR A 227 11.31 16.28 -8.11
C TYR A 227 9.82 16.23 -8.48
N ASP A 228 9.26 15.02 -8.53
CA ASP A 228 7.85 14.83 -8.86
C ASP A 228 6.94 15.47 -7.81
N TYR A 229 7.25 15.35 -6.52
CA TYR A 229 6.52 16.04 -5.46
C TYR A 229 6.49 17.55 -5.70
N CYS A 230 7.65 18.16 -5.92
CA CYS A 230 7.75 19.60 -6.14
C CYS A 230 6.99 20.04 -7.42
N TYR A 231 7.03 19.23 -8.48
CA TYR A 231 6.27 19.48 -9.69
C TYR A 231 4.76 19.43 -9.44
N TYR A 232 4.25 18.35 -8.86
CA TYR A 232 2.81 18.16 -8.64
C TYR A 232 2.23 19.08 -7.56
N GLN A 233 3.06 19.61 -6.66
CA GLN A 233 2.65 20.61 -5.66
C GLN A 233 2.73 22.05 -6.17
N ASP A 234 2.94 22.24 -7.47
CA ASP A 234 3.05 23.56 -8.12
C ASP A 234 4.19 24.39 -7.48
N LEU A 235 5.33 23.75 -7.22
CA LEU A 235 6.55 24.40 -6.73
C LEU A 235 7.57 24.64 -7.85
N LEU A 236 7.48 23.87 -8.94
CA LEU A 236 8.37 23.93 -10.09
C LEU A 236 7.61 24.18 -11.38
N LEU A 237 8.23 24.92 -12.29
CA LEU A 237 7.81 25.10 -13.67
C LEU A 237 8.93 24.63 -14.60
N GLU A 238 8.62 23.66 -15.46
CA GLU A 238 9.50 23.21 -16.53
C GLU A 238 9.30 24.12 -17.75
N GLN A 239 10.23 25.05 -17.99
CA GLN A 239 10.25 25.90 -19.17
C GLN A 239 11.22 25.34 -20.22
N PRO A 240 11.10 25.72 -21.51
CA PRO A 240 12.06 25.32 -22.53
C PRO A 240 13.49 25.70 -22.11
N GLY A 241 14.33 24.70 -21.82
CA GLY A 241 15.74 24.87 -21.47
C GLY A 241 16.05 25.25 -20.01
N ARG A 242 15.05 25.45 -19.14
CA ARG A 242 15.29 25.85 -17.75
C ARG A 242 14.19 25.39 -16.78
N LEU A 243 14.57 25.13 -15.54
CA LEU A 243 13.66 24.85 -14.43
C LEU A 243 13.53 26.10 -13.57
N GLU A 244 12.30 26.54 -13.30
CA GLU A 244 12.02 27.73 -12.50
C GLU A 244 11.14 27.38 -11.29
N LEU A 245 11.24 28.18 -10.24
CA LEU A 245 10.27 28.14 -9.14
C LEU A 245 9.00 28.91 -9.50
N THR A 246 7.85 28.41 -9.06
CA THR A 246 6.61 29.19 -9.03
C THR A 246 6.71 30.32 -8.01
N ASP A 247 5.83 31.32 -8.09
CA ASP A 247 5.80 32.41 -7.10
C ASP A 247 5.45 31.90 -5.69
N LYS A 248 4.63 30.85 -5.60
CA LYS A 248 4.35 30.11 -4.36
C LYS A 248 5.65 29.55 -3.77
N ALA A 249 6.47 28.87 -4.57
CA ALA A 249 7.71 28.28 -4.10
C ALA A 249 8.76 29.34 -3.72
N LYS A 250 8.90 30.43 -4.51
CA LYS A 250 9.79 31.55 -4.17
C LYS A 250 9.46 32.13 -2.80
N LEU A 251 8.19 32.37 -2.52
CA LEU A 251 7.74 32.87 -1.22
C LEU A 251 8.06 31.87 -0.10
N SER A 252 7.81 30.58 -0.33
CA SER A 252 8.12 29.50 0.61
C SER A 252 9.61 29.48 0.99
N VAL A 253 10.50 29.61 -0.01
CA VAL A 253 11.95 29.68 0.18
C VAL A 253 12.36 30.92 0.98
N MET A 254 11.84 32.10 0.62
CA MET A 254 12.16 33.37 1.29
C MET A 254 11.74 33.37 2.77
N GLU A 255 10.63 32.72 3.09
CA GLU A 255 10.13 32.58 4.46
C GLU A 255 10.76 31.39 5.21
N GLY A 256 11.61 30.60 4.55
CA GLY A 256 12.25 29.43 5.15
C GLY A 256 11.26 28.32 5.53
N ARG A 257 10.09 28.25 4.88
CA ARG A 257 9.10 27.21 5.15
C ARG A 257 9.65 25.83 4.78
N ARG A 258 9.10 24.80 5.42
CA ARG A 258 9.39 23.40 5.17
C ARG A 258 8.10 22.68 4.84
N GLU A 259 8.19 21.71 3.95
CA GLU A 259 7.06 20.88 3.55
C GLU A 259 6.64 19.93 4.69
N ASP A 260 5.38 19.54 4.70
CA ASP A 260 4.87 18.56 5.66
C ASP A 260 5.20 17.13 5.19
N LEU A 261 5.90 16.37 6.02
CA LEU A 261 6.24 14.98 5.72
C LEU A 261 4.99 14.11 5.45
N SER A 262 3.87 14.38 6.11
CA SER A 262 2.62 13.64 5.87
C SER A 262 2.09 13.86 4.46
N GLU A 263 2.26 15.07 3.90
CA GLU A 263 1.91 15.36 2.51
C GLU A 263 2.87 14.70 1.51
N VAL A 264 4.18 14.65 1.83
CA VAL A 264 5.16 13.92 1.00
C VAL A 264 4.87 12.41 1.01
N TYR A 265 4.56 11.85 2.18
CA TYR A 265 4.18 10.44 2.33
C TYR A 265 2.87 10.13 1.59
N ARG A 266 1.85 10.99 1.73
CA ARG A 266 0.58 10.86 1.00
C ARG A 266 0.80 10.93 -0.51
N PHE A 267 1.67 11.84 -0.97
CA PHE A 267 2.02 11.95 -2.39
C PHE A 267 2.69 10.67 -2.91
N TRP A 268 3.65 10.11 -2.17
CA TRP A 268 4.28 8.84 -2.53
C TRP A 268 3.24 7.72 -2.68
N LEU A 269 2.31 7.60 -1.72
CA LEU A 269 1.21 6.64 -1.82
C LEU A 269 0.41 6.83 -3.11
N LYS A 270 -0.01 8.06 -3.44
CA LYS A 270 -0.78 8.37 -4.66
C LYS A 270 -0.02 8.05 -5.95
N LEU A 271 1.28 8.34 -5.97
CA LEU A 271 2.13 8.12 -7.12
C LEU A 271 2.35 6.62 -7.37
N TYR A 272 2.59 5.86 -6.30
CA TYR A 272 2.92 4.43 -6.41
C TYR A 272 1.69 3.52 -6.43
N LYS A 273 0.49 4.05 -6.15
CA LYS A 273 -0.77 3.29 -6.12
C LYS A 273 -1.16 2.67 -7.45
N GLY A 274 -0.90 3.36 -8.57
CA GLY A 274 -1.16 2.80 -9.90
C GLY A 274 -0.38 1.50 -10.13
N PRO A 275 0.96 1.52 -9.99
CA PRO A 275 1.80 0.32 -10.07
C PRO A 275 1.55 -0.72 -8.97
N ILE A 276 1.27 -0.29 -7.74
CA ILE A 276 1.07 -1.14 -6.57
C ILE A 276 -0.31 -0.84 -5.96
N PRO A 277 -1.42 -1.42 -6.49
CA PRO A 277 -2.78 -1.09 -6.06
C PRO A 277 -3.03 -1.26 -4.56
N ASN A 278 -2.38 -2.25 -3.95
CA ASN A 278 -2.52 -2.59 -2.54
C ASN A 278 -1.44 -1.96 -1.63
N LEU A 279 -0.67 -0.97 -2.12
CA LEU A 279 0.45 -0.34 -1.39
C LEU A 279 0.10 0.02 0.05
N GLN A 280 -1.05 0.66 0.26
CA GLN A 280 -1.44 1.11 1.59
C GLN A 280 -1.63 -0.07 2.57
N SER A 281 -2.18 -1.20 2.11
CA SER A 281 -2.30 -2.39 2.96
C SER A 281 -0.95 -3.03 3.23
N LEU A 282 -0.04 -3.07 2.25
CA LEU A 282 1.32 -3.57 2.43
C LEU A 282 2.07 -2.75 3.48
N VAL A 283 1.97 -1.42 3.41
CA VAL A 283 2.60 -0.51 4.37
C VAL A 283 1.99 -0.67 5.76
N TYR A 284 0.67 -0.87 5.85
CA TYR A 284 0.03 -1.23 7.13
C TYR A 284 0.61 -2.53 7.71
N TRP A 285 0.77 -3.57 6.89
CA TRP A 285 1.32 -4.84 7.36
C TRP A 285 2.77 -4.71 7.81
N ILE A 286 3.60 -3.95 7.09
CA ILE A 286 4.96 -3.62 7.54
C ILE A 286 4.88 -2.92 8.90
N GLY A 287 4.01 -1.91 9.04
CA GLY A 287 3.74 -1.23 10.32
C GLY A 287 3.39 -2.18 11.47
N LYS A 288 2.61 -3.23 11.20
CA LYS A 288 2.17 -4.20 12.21
C LYS A 288 3.17 -5.31 12.51
N LEU A 289 3.95 -5.75 11.52
CA LEU A 289 4.81 -6.92 11.61
C LEU A 289 6.27 -6.56 11.91
N ALA A 290 6.66 -5.30 11.70
CA ALA A 290 8.01 -4.79 11.95
C ALA A 290 8.00 -3.69 13.03
N ASP A 291 7.19 -3.85 14.08
CA ASP A 291 7.23 -2.96 15.26
C ASP A 291 8.56 -3.12 16.04
N ASP A 292 9.20 -4.27 15.88
CA ASP A 292 10.57 -4.55 16.28
C ASP A 292 11.41 -4.99 15.05
N TRP A 293 12.71 -5.17 15.25
CA TRP A 293 13.62 -5.60 14.20
C TRP A 293 13.26 -6.99 13.67
N VAL A 294 12.98 -7.04 12.36
CA VAL A 294 12.58 -8.26 11.65
C VAL A 294 13.41 -8.43 10.39
N SER A 295 13.76 -9.67 10.07
CA SER A 295 14.43 -10.04 8.82
C SER A 295 13.60 -9.64 7.61
N ALA A 296 14.15 -8.79 6.74
CA ALA A 296 13.49 -8.33 5.53
C ALA A 296 13.12 -9.51 4.61
N SER A 297 13.92 -10.57 4.63
CA SER A 297 13.68 -11.80 3.86
C SER A 297 12.45 -12.57 4.38
N SER A 298 12.35 -12.78 5.69
CA SER A 298 11.21 -13.45 6.32
C SER A 298 9.91 -12.68 6.09
N LEU A 299 9.95 -11.35 6.22
CA LEU A 299 8.81 -10.48 5.95
C LEU A 299 8.42 -10.51 4.46
N GLY A 300 9.40 -10.50 3.55
CA GLY A 300 9.18 -10.64 2.12
C GLY A 300 8.52 -11.96 1.74
N SER A 301 8.88 -13.07 2.39
CA SER A 301 8.29 -14.41 2.15
C SER A 301 6.78 -14.45 2.38
N VAL A 302 6.26 -13.54 3.21
CA VAL A 302 4.84 -13.37 3.51
C VAL A 302 4.22 -12.31 2.59
N LEU A 303 4.82 -11.12 2.51
CA LEU A 303 4.22 -9.97 1.84
C LEU A 303 4.33 -9.99 0.32
N CYS A 304 5.38 -10.60 -0.27
CA CYS A 304 5.49 -10.71 -1.73
C CYS A 304 4.33 -11.49 -2.36
N LYS A 305 3.71 -12.41 -1.61
CA LYS A 305 2.51 -13.14 -2.05
C LYS A 305 1.31 -12.22 -2.27
N LEU A 306 1.30 -11.03 -1.68
CA LEU A 306 0.25 -10.03 -1.86
C LEU A 306 0.57 -9.04 -2.98
N ILE A 307 1.79 -9.06 -3.53
CA ILE A 307 2.25 -8.09 -4.52
C ILE A 307 2.06 -8.65 -5.91
N ARG A 308 1.32 -7.90 -6.74
CA ARG A 308 1.18 -8.21 -8.17
C ARG A 308 2.43 -7.71 -8.91
N PRO A 309 3.06 -8.53 -9.77
CA PRO A 309 4.11 -8.05 -10.67
C PRO A 309 3.59 -6.90 -11.54
N PHE A 310 4.45 -5.92 -11.83
CA PHE A 310 4.06 -4.74 -12.59
C PHE A 310 5.10 -4.41 -13.67
N TYR A 311 4.69 -4.55 -14.93
CA TYR A 311 5.58 -4.47 -16.10
C TYR A 311 6.81 -5.37 -15.93
N TYR A 312 7.95 -4.77 -15.59
CA TYR A 312 9.23 -5.45 -15.45
C TYR A 312 9.67 -5.64 -13.99
N ASP A 313 8.93 -5.08 -13.03
CA ASP A 313 9.21 -5.31 -11.61
C ASP A 313 8.56 -6.63 -11.16
N SER A 314 9.38 -7.53 -10.60
CA SER A 314 8.90 -8.71 -9.87
C SER A 314 8.34 -8.30 -8.49
N PRO A 315 7.54 -9.15 -7.83
CA PRO A 315 7.05 -8.90 -6.48
C PRO A 315 8.16 -8.54 -5.48
N GLU A 316 9.32 -9.21 -5.59
CA GLU A 316 10.50 -8.98 -4.76
C GLU A 316 11.15 -7.63 -5.05
N ALA A 317 11.26 -7.25 -6.33
CA ALA A 317 11.79 -5.93 -6.72
C ALA A 317 10.88 -4.79 -6.23
N ILE A 318 9.56 -4.97 -6.33
CA ILE A 318 8.56 -4.04 -5.79
C ILE A 318 8.74 -3.91 -4.28
N TYR A 319 8.75 -5.05 -3.57
CA TYR A 319 8.90 -5.09 -2.12
C TYR A 319 10.17 -4.37 -1.67
N ASP A 320 11.33 -4.72 -2.23
CA ASP A 320 12.61 -4.22 -1.74
C ASP A 320 12.89 -2.77 -2.18
N GLN A 321 12.74 -2.48 -3.46
CA GLN A 321 13.18 -1.21 -4.05
C GLN A 321 12.07 -0.14 -4.08
N ARG A 322 10.80 -0.55 -4.23
CA ARG A 322 9.69 0.41 -4.38
C ARG A 322 8.97 0.66 -3.06
N ILE A 323 9.01 -0.31 -2.15
CA ILE A 323 8.39 -0.20 -0.83
C ILE A 323 9.45 0.04 0.23
N LEU A 324 10.30 -0.94 0.58
CA LEU A 324 11.21 -0.79 1.73
C LEU A 324 12.18 0.38 1.57
N GLN A 325 12.88 0.47 0.43
CA GLN A 325 13.81 1.57 0.18
C GLN A 325 13.13 2.94 0.26
N MET A 326 11.92 3.07 -0.30
CA MET A 326 11.18 4.34 -0.28
C MET A 326 10.64 4.66 1.11
N LEU A 327 10.18 3.66 1.87
CA LEU A 327 9.76 3.84 3.26
C LEU A 327 10.94 4.29 4.14
N MET A 328 12.16 3.78 3.90
CA MET A 328 13.36 4.29 4.57
C MET A 328 13.61 5.75 4.19
N HIS A 329 13.51 6.09 2.90
CA HIS A 329 13.65 7.48 2.45
C HIS A 329 12.64 8.46 3.05
N LEU A 330 11.43 7.97 3.32
CA LEU A 330 10.36 8.72 3.98
C LEU A 330 10.49 8.72 5.52
N GLY A 331 11.52 8.07 6.07
CA GLY A 331 11.74 7.93 7.51
C GLY A 331 10.73 7.04 8.23
N VAL A 332 9.97 6.25 7.47
CA VAL A 332 8.94 5.36 8.01
C VAL A 332 9.57 4.12 8.63
N ILE A 333 10.65 3.61 8.04
CA ILE A 333 11.40 2.46 8.56
C ILE A 333 12.89 2.80 8.68
N ARG A 334 13.57 1.99 9.49
CA ARG A 334 15.03 1.88 9.57
C ARG A 334 15.45 0.58 8.91
N ILE A 335 16.63 0.58 8.31
CA ILE A 335 17.22 -0.61 7.69
C ILE A 335 18.58 -0.84 8.32
N GLY A 336 18.79 -2.03 8.88
CA GLY A 336 20.06 -2.46 9.46
C GLY A 336 20.56 -3.75 8.83
N GLU A 337 21.72 -4.17 9.30
CA GLU A 337 22.35 -5.42 8.91
C GLU A 337 22.67 -6.23 10.16
N ASP A 338 22.11 -7.43 10.22
CA ASP A 338 22.34 -8.43 11.26
C ASP A 338 23.23 -9.54 10.71
N GLU A 339 24.10 -10.10 11.56
CA GLU A 339 25.08 -11.12 11.15
C GLU A 339 24.42 -12.44 10.70
N GLN A 340 23.25 -12.78 11.25
CA GLN A 340 22.56 -14.04 10.99
C GLN A 340 21.43 -13.87 9.98
N GLU A 341 20.62 -12.82 10.14
CA GLU A 341 19.42 -12.58 9.34
C GLU A 341 19.68 -11.69 8.10
N GLY A 342 20.85 -11.08 8.01
CA GLY A 342 21.20 -10.15 6.93
C GLY A 342 20.42 -8.83 7.07
N LYS A 343 19.75 -8.40 6.00
CA LYS A 343 18.99 -7.15 6.01
C LYS A 343 17.81 -7.24 6.99
N THR A 344 17.81 -6.39 8.01
CA THR A 344 16.70 -6.26 8.98
C THR A 344 16.04 -4.90 8.87
N ILE A 345 14.76 -4.82 9.24
CA ILE A 345 14.01 -3.57 9.26
C ILE A 345 13.25 -3.39 10.57
N ALA A 346 13.01 -2.14 10.95
CA ALA A 346 12.10 -1.79 12.04
C ALA A 346 11.38 -0.48 11.71
N VAL A 347 10.08 -0.41 12.01
CA VAL A 347 9.26 0.79 11.80
C VAL A 347 9.62 1.84 12.86
N THR A 348 9.74 3.10 12.45
CA THR A 348 10.01 4.19 13.40
C THR A 348 8.72 4.65 14.08
N ARG A 349 8.83 5.34 15.23
CA ARG A 349 7.67 5.99 15.86
C ARG A 349 6.98 6.99 14.92
N LEU A 350 7.79 7.71 14.12
CA LEU A 350 7.29 8.60 13.08
C LEU A 350 6.52 7.82 12.01
N GLY A 351 7.06 6.69 11.56
CA GLY A 351 6.42 5.77 10.63
C GLY A 351 5.07 5.28 11.14
N GLN A 352 4.99 4.80 12.38
CA GLN A 352 3.69 4.38 12.96
C GLN A 352 2.65 5.52 12.94
N SER A 353 3.07 6.75 13.23
CA SER A 353 2.20 7.92 13.17
C SER A 353 1.73 8.23 11.74
N LEU A 354 2.61 8.12 10.73
CA LEU A 354 2.29 8.37 9.33
C LEU A 354 1.33 7.31 8.78
N ILE A 355 1.60 6.03 9.06
CA ILE A 355 0.81 4.88 8.60
C ILE A 355 -0.62 4.94 9.17
N SER A 356 -0.75 5.26 10.46
CA SER A 356 -2.06 5.35 11.13
C SER A 356 -2.83 6.63 10.77
N GLY A 357 -2.13 7.74 10.51
CA GLY A 357 -2.73 9.05 10.23
C GLY A 357 -3.11 9.30 8.77
N THR A 358 -2.56 8.54 7.82
CA THR A 358 -2.73 8.81 6.39
C THR A 358 -3.59 7.75 5.69
N TYR A 359 -4.49 8.20 4.82
CA TYR A 359 -5.27 7.30 3.97
C TYR A 359 -5.45 7.92 2.58
N VAL A 360 -5.28 7.10 1.54
CA VAL A 360 -5.47 7.46 0.14
C VAL A 360 -6.56 6.57 -0.44
N SER A 361 -7.69 7.16 -0.84
CA SER A 361 -8.80 6.42 -1.45
C SER A 361 -8.39 5.80 -2.79
N ASP A 362 -9.13 4.81 -3.27
CA ASP A 362 -8.82 4.13 -4.55
C ASP A 362 -8.90 5.04 -5.78
N GLU A 363 -9.66 6.12 -5.68
CA GLU A 363 -9.83 7.13 -6.73
C GLU A 363 -8.69 8.15 -6.77
N GLU A 364 -7.93 8.31 -5.69
CA GLU A 364 -6.80 9.24 -5.60
C GLU A 364 -5.50 8.60 -6.11
N THR A 365 -5.38 8.42 -7.42
CA THR A 365 -4.16 7.93 -8.09
C THR A 365 -3.60 8.99 -9.03
N ILE A 366 -2.27 9.16 -9.02
CA ILE A 366 -1.59 9.98 -10.03
C ILE A 366 -1.30 9.09 -11.23
N PRO A 367 -1.84 9.39 -12.43
CA PRO A 367 -1.55 8.60 -13.61
C PRO A 367 -0.07 8.75 -13.96
N ILE A 368 0.60 7.62 -14.17
CA ILE A 368 1.97 7.57 -14.69
C ILE A 368 1.86 7.22 -16.16
N GLU A 369 2.40 8.08 -17.02
CA GLU A 369 2.55 7.76 -18.43
C GLU A 369 3.68 6.75 -18.59
N PHE A 370 3.31 5.49 -18.84
CA PHE A 370 4.23 4.54 -19.42
C PHE A 370 4.12 4.75 -20.93
N ASP A 371 5.18 5.24 -21.57
CA ASP A 371 5.26 5.24 -23.05
C ASP A 371 4.73 3.90 -23.54
N ASN A 372 3.84 3.93 -24.54
CA ASN A 372 3.35 2.76 -25.25
C ASN A 372 4.55 2.01 -25.87
N MET A 373 5.28 1.26 -25.06
CA MET A 373 6.22 0.26 -25.50
C MET A 373 5.34 -0.88 -26.00
N THR A 374 5.05 -0.81 -27.30
CA THR A 374 4.52 -1.89 -28.10
C THR A 374 5.19 -3.17 -27.63
N LEU A 375 4.40 -4.06 -27.04
CA LEU A 375 4.77 -5.46 -26.87
C LEU A 375 5.13 -5.98 -28.27
N HIS A 376 6.43 -6.10 -28.54
CA HIS A 376 6.97 -6.84 -29.65
C HIS A 376 7.66 -8.09 -29.13
#